data_AF-A0A3D5JQ26-F1
#
_entry.id   AF-A0A3D5JQ26-F1
#
_cell.length_a   1.000
_cell.length_b   1.000
_cell.length_c   1.000
_cell.angle_alpha   90.00
_cell.angle_beta   90.00
_cell.angle_gamma   90.00
#
_symmetry.space_group_name_H-M   'P 1'
#
loop_
_entity.id
_entity.type
_entity.pdbx_description
1 polymer ?
#
loop_
_entity_poly.entity_id
_entity_poly.type
_entity_poly.pdbx_seq_one_letter_code
_entity_poly.pdbx_strand_id
1 'polypeptide(L)'
;MSPSRRVTPEVAAAREAGLRYVSDEMPGLQRRRAGKGFSYRDADGAAVRDAATLARIRALAIPPAYTDVWICALPNGHLQATGRDARGRKQYRYHADWARVRGDGKFDRIIAFGTALPVLRRRLRRDLKLAG
;
A
#
# COMPACT_ATOMS: atom_id res chain seq x y z
N MET A 1 19.91 -17.14 -14.78
CA MET A 1 18.95 -17.61 -13.76
C MET A 1 18.10 -16.43 -13.30
N SER A 2 16.88 -16.29 -13.81
CA SER A 2 15.95 -15.26 -13.31
C SER A 2 15.50 -15.60 -11.89
N PRO A 3 15.52 -14.65 -10.94
CA PRO A 3 15.05 -14.92 -9.59
C PRO A 3 13.54 -15.16 -9.66
N SER A 4 13.11 -16.34 -9.20
CA SER A 4 11.70 -16.67 -9.02
C SER A 4 11.07 -15.61 -8.11
N ARG A 5 10.20 -14.77 -8.70
CA ARG A 5 9.48 -13.70 -8.00
C ARG A 5 8.49 -14.36 -7.05
N ARG A 6 8.91 -14.63 -5.82
CA ARG A 6 8.02 -15.15 -4.76
C ARG A 6 6.83 -14.19 -4.64
N VAL A 7 5.64 -14.70 -4.92
CA VAL A 7 4.39 -13.99 -4.69
C VAL A 7 4.26 -13.82 -3.18
N THR A 8 4.26 -12.58 -2.70
CA THR A 8 4.03 -12.34 -1.27
C THR A 8 2.55 -12.56 -0.96
N PRO A 9 2.19 -12.89 0.30
CA PRO A 9 0.78 -13.05 0.68
C PRO A 9 -0.07 -11.83 0.31
N GLU A 10 0.50 -10.62 0.38
CA GLU A 10 -0.21 -9.39 0.05
C GLU A 10 -0.51 -9.28 -1.46
N VAL A 11 0.39 -9.79 -2.31
CA VAL A 11 0.18 -9.87 -3.76
C VAL A 11 -0.90 -10.90 -4.09
N ALA A 12 -0.89 -12.06 -3.42
CA ALA A 12 -1.92 -13.09 -3.59
C ALA A 12 -3.30 -12.56 -3.17
N ALA A 13 -3.37 -11.94 -2.00
CA ALA A 13 -4.61 -11.43 -1.44
C ALA A 13 -5.18 -10.27 -2.29
N ALA A 14 -4.33 -9.39 -2.85
CA ALA A 14 -4.78 -8.38 -3.81
C ALA A 14 -5.46 -9.03 -5.02
N ARG A 15 -4.83 -10.07 -5.62
CA ARG A 15 -5.37 -10.77 -6.79
C ARG A 15 -6.70 -11.46 -6.49
N GLU A 16 -6.85 -12.04 -5.31
CA GLU A 16 -8.10 -12.71 -4.88
C GLU A 16 -9.28 -11.74 -4.82
N ALA A 17 -9.06 -10.47 -4.49
CA ALA A 17 -10.08 -9.43 -4.58
C ALA A 17 -10.17 -8.74 -5.95
N GLY A 18 -9.51 -9.27 -6.99
CA GLY A 18 -9.48 -8.62 -8.31
C GLY A 18 -8.67 -7.31 -8.34
N LEU A 19 -7.87 -7.05 -7.30
CA LEU A 19 -7.05 -5.86 -7.17
C LEU A 19 -5.61 -6.12 -7.65
N ARG A 20 -4.96 -5.04 -8.09
CA ARG A 20 -3.56 -5.05 -8.50
C ARG A 20 -2.69 -4.62 -7.33
N TYR A 21 -1.67 -5.42 -7.03
CA TYR A 21 -0.63 -5.03 -6.08
C TYR A 21 0.26 -3.95 -6.72
N VAL A 22 0.32 -2.75 -6.11
CA VAL A 22 1.02 -1.55 -6.61
C VAL A 22 1.77 -0.87 -5.45
N SER A 23 2.82 -0.12 -5.75
CA SER A 23 3.52 0.71 -4.76
C SER A 23 3.61 2.15 -5.25
N ASP A 24 3.87 3.08 -4.34
CA ASP A 24 4.03 4.50 -4.69
C ASP A 24 5.41 4.85 -5.26
N GLU A 25 6.26 3.83 -5.46
CA GLU A 25 7.48 3.90 -6.26
C GLU A 25 7.21 3.69 -7.75
N MET A 26 6.01 3.20 -8.10
CA MET A 26 5.60 3.02 -9.48
C MET A 26 5.15 4.37 -10.09
N PRO A 27 5.20 4.51 -11.42
CA PRO A 27 4.59 5.64 -12.11
C PRO A 27 3.12 5.85 -11.67
N GLY A 28 2.79 7.10 -11.36
CA GLY A 28 1.45 7.48 -10.87
C GLY A 28 1.16 8.94 -11.14
N LEU A 29 -0.01 9.37 -10.71
CA LEU A 29 -0.46 10.74 -10.88
C LEU A 29 0.07 11.60 -9.72
N GLN A 30 0.57 12.78 -10.06
CA GLN A 30 1.06 13.76 -9.12
C GLN A 30 0.02 14.86 -8.91
N ARG A 31 -0.17 15.28 -7.66
CA ARG A 31 -0.99 16.44 -7.31
C ARG A 31 -0.14 17.70 -7.27
N ARG A 32 -0.57 18.77 -7.95
CA ARG A 32 0.05 20.09 -7.89
C ARG A 32 -0.96 21.14 -7.47
N ARG A 33 -0.51 22.15 -6.72
CA ARG A 33 -1.37 23.29 -6.36
C ARG A 33 -1.61 24.16 -7.58
N ALA A 34 -2.85 24.58 -7.80
CA ALA A 34 -3.26 25.43 -8.92
C ALA A 34 -4.33 26.43 -8.46
N GLY A 35 -3.94 27.69 -8.24
CA GLY A 35 -4.82 28.71 -7.69
C GLY A 35 -5.44 28.29 -6.36
N LYS A 36 -6.77 28.26 -6.30
CA LYS A 36 -7.55 27.85 -5.12
C LYS A 36 -7.69 26.33 -4.95
N GLY A 37 -7.23 25.54 -5.92
CA GLY A 37 -7.42 24.09 -5.94
C GLY A 37 -6.17 23.32 -6.31
N PHE A 38 -6.38 22.16 -6.94
CA PHE A 38 -5.33 21.26 -7.38
C PHE A 38 -5.49 20.89 -8.85
N SER A 39 -4.36 20.75 -9.54
CA SER A 39 -4.25 20.10 -10.84
C SER A 39 -3.51 18.77 -10.67
N TYR A 40 -3.74 17.86 -11.62
CA TYR A 40 -3.12 16.54 -11.61
C TYR A 40 -2.34 16.32 -12.89
N ARG A 41 -1.16 15.71 -12.74
CA ARG A 41 -0.31 15.32 -13.86
C ARG A 41 -0.07 13.83 -13.83
N ASP A 42 0.00 13.20 -15.00
CA ASP A 42 0.43 11.81 -15.10
C ASP A 42 1.95 11.68 -14.93
N ALA A 43 2.45 10.45 -15.11
CA ALA A 43 3.87 10.14 -14.95
C ALA A 43 4.76 10.83 -15.99
N ASP A 44 4.21 11.15 -17.16
CA ASP A 44 4.90 11.85 -18.25
C ASP A 44 4.79 13.38 -18.08
N GLY A 45 4.07 13.85 -17.07
CA GLY A 45 3.86 15.25 -16.76
C GLY A 45 2.70 15.90 -17.53
N ALA A 46 1.96 15.14 -18.35
CA ALA A 46 0.80 15.64 -19.05
C ALA A 46 -0.39 15.85 -18.10
N ALA A 47 -1.23 16.82 -18.42
CA ALA A 47 -2.35 17.21 -17.56
C ALA A 47 -3.47 16.16 -17.64
N VAL A 48 -3.88 15.64 -16.47
CA VAL A 48 -5.00 14.70 -16.37
C VAL A 48 -6.31 15.46 -16.54
N ARG A 49 -7.02 15.19 -17.63
CA ARG A 49 -8.33 15.82 -17.95
C ARG A 49 -9.51 14.85 -17.94
N ASP A 50 -9.23 13.55 -17.89
CA ASP A 50 -10.26 12.53 -17.86
C ASP A 50 -11.20 12.70 -16.66
N ALA A 51 -12.49 12.85 -16.92
CA ALA A 51 -13.49 13.16 -15.91
C ALA A 51 -13.66 12.02 -14.89
N ALA A 52 -13.59 10.76 -15.35
CA ALA A 52 -13.71 9.59 -14.49
C ALA A 52 -12.53 9.50 -13.51
N THR A 53 -11.31 9.72 -14.00
CA THR A 53 -10.10 9.79 -13.19
C THR A 53 -10.19 10.92 -12.16
N LEU A 54 -10.58 12.12 -12.57
CA LEU A 54 -10.73 13.25 -11.65
C LEU A 54 -11.80 13.00 -10.58
N ALA A 55 -12.92 12.39 -10.94
CA ALA A 55 -13.97 12.00 -9.99
C ALA A 55 -13.45 10.99 -8.96
N ARG A 56 -12.72 9.95 -9.42
CA ARG A 56 -12.08 8.97 -8.53
C ARG A 56 -11.11 9.65 -7.56
N ILE A 57 -10.24 10.54 -8.06
CA ILE A 57 -9.28 11.25 -7.21
C ILE A 57 -9.99 12.06 -6.12
N ARG A 58 -11.09 12.76 -6.45
CA ARG A 58 -11.88 13.50 -5.46
C ARG A 58 -12.48 12.58 -4.40
N ALA A 59 -12.97 11.41 -4.80
CA ALA A 59 -13.53 10.42 -3.89
C ALA A 59 -12.51 9.85 -2.88
N LEU A 60 -11.19 9.92 -3.18
CA LEU A 60 -10.14 9.52 -2.24
C LEU A 60 -10.00 10.46 -1.02
N ALA A 61 -10.63 11.64 -1.06
CA ALA A 61 -10.61 12.63 0.01
C ALA A 61 -9.19 12.85 0.58
N ILE A 62 -8.22 13.07 -0.30
CA ILE A 62 -6.82 13.34 0.08
C ILE A 62 -6.76 14.74 0.68
N PRO A 63 -6.41 14.90 1.98
CA PRO A 63 -6.43 16.20 2.62
C PRO A 63 -5.59 17.24 1.86
N PRO A 64 -6.04 18.50 1.77
CA PRO A 64 -5.35 19.53 1.01
C PRO A 64 -3.97 19.87 1.59
N ALA A 65 -3.77 19.66 2.90
CA ALA A 65 -2.50 19.90 3.58
C ALA A 65 -1.42 18.83 3.30
N TYR A 66 -1.77 17.71 2.66
CA TYR A 66 -0.78 16.65 2.41
C TYR A 66 0.22 17.07 1.33
N THR A 67 1.50 16.82 1.60
CA THR A 67 2.62 16.99 0.65
C THR A 67 3.03 15.64 0.05
N ASP A 68 3.92 15.65 -0.95
CA ASP A 68 4.45 14.46 -1.62
C ASP A 68 3.37 13.44 -2.02
N VAL A 69 2.29 13.95 -2.63
CA VAL A 69 1.13 13.12 -2.94
C VAL A 69 1.37 12.34 -4.23
N TRP A 70 1.34 11.03 -4.10
CA TRP A 70 1.28 10.06 -5.19
C TRP A 70 -0.12 9.46 -5.27
N ILE A 71 -0.65 9.30 -6.48
CA ILE A 71 -1.98 8.73 -6.71
C ILE A 71 -1.86 7.63 -7.75
N CYS A 72 -2.44 6.46 -7.47
CA CYS A 72 -2.41 5.35 -8.40
C CYS A 72 -3.17 5.69 -9.70
N ALA A 73 -2.55 5.42 -10.84
CA ALA A 73 -3.18 5.57 -12.15
C ALA A 73 -4.28 4.51 -12.38
N LEU A 74 -4.15 3.34 -11.76
CA LEU A 74 -5.06 2.21 -11.95
C LEU A 74 -6.23 2.26 -10.95
N PRO A 75 -7.49 2.24 -11.41
CA PRO A 75 -8.64 2.23 -10.51
C PRO A 75 -8.66 1.02 -9.57
N ASN A 76 -8.19 -0.13 -10.04
CA ASN A 76 -8.13 -1.38 -9.26
C ASN A 76 -6.79 -1.59 -8.52
N GLY A 77 -5.95 -0.56 -8.36
CA GLY A 77 -4.78 -0.65 -7.49
C GLY A 77 -5.19 -0.77 -6.02
N HIS A 78 -4.63 -1.74 -5.29
CA HIS A 78 -5.00 -1.92 -3.87
C HIS A 78 -4.65 -0.69 -3.01
N LEU A 79 -3.54 -0.01 -3.35
CA LEU A 79 -3.16 1.29 -2.82
C LEU A 79 -3.57 2.36 -3.84
N GLN A 80 -4.40 3.30 -3.42
CA GLN A 80 -4.97 4.34 -4.28
C GLN A 80 -4.21 5.66 -4.19
N ALA A 81 -3.69 6.02 -3.02
CA ALA A 81 -2.84 7.20 -2.88
C ALA A 81 -1.92 7.12 -1.65
N THR A 82 -0.83 7.86 -1.70
CA THR A 82 0.01 8.18 -0.56
C THR A 82 0.22 9.69 -0.47
N GLY A 83 0.64 10.16 0.69
CA GLY A 83 1.06 11.54 0.92
C GLY A 83 1.65 11.68 2.31
N ARG A 84 2.23 12.83 2.61
CA ARG A 84 2.76 13.16 3.93
C ARG A 84 1.84 14.11 4.66
N ASP A 85 1.54 13.82 5.93
CA ASP A 85 0.78 14.73 6.78
C ASP A 85 1.63 15.93 7.25
N ALA A 86 1.02 16.84 8.03
CA ALA A 86 1.70 18.01 8.57
C ALA A 86 2.87 17.67 9.51
N ARG A 87 2.97 16.42 9.98
CA ARG A 87 4.07 15.91 10.82
C ARG A 87 5.08 15.11 10.00
N GLY A 88 5.00 15.12 8.67
CA GLY A 88 5.88 14.39 7.76
C GLY A 88 5.62 12.88 7.69
N ARG A 89 4.59 12.37 8.37
CA ARG A 89 4.27 10.94 8.40
C ARG A 89 3.61 10.52 7.09
N LYS A 90 4.05 9.40 6.54
CA LYS A 90 3.47 8.83 5.33
C LYS A 90 2.10 8.23 5.63
N GLN A 91 1.09 8.75 4.95
CA GLN A 91 -0.30 8.34 5.04
C GLN A 91 -0.72 7.60 3.76
N TYR A 92 -1.62 6.64 3.91
CA TYR A 92 -2.06 5.74 2.84
C TYR A 92 -3.58 5.85 2.65
N ARG A 93 -4.02 5.76 1.39
CA ARG A 93 -5.42 5.56 0.98
C ARG A 93 -5.49 4.26 0.19
N TYR A 94 -6.31 3.33 0.66
CA TYR A 94 -6.49 2.02 0.02
C TYR A 94 -7.80 1.95 -0.77
N HIS A 95 -7.87 0.99 -1.69
CA HIS A 95 -9.14 0.62 -2.33
C HIS A 95 -10.14 0.13 -1.27
N ALA A 96 -11.44 0.38 -1.46
CA ALA A 96 -12.47 -0.04 -0.50
C ALA A 96 -12.42 -1.56 -0.23
N ASP A 97 -12.29 -2.35 -1.29
CA ASP A 97 -12.21 -3.81 -1.21
C ASP A 97 -10.93 -4.35 -0.56
N TRP A 98 -9.90 -3.51 -0.38
CA TRP A 98 -8.66 -3.93 0.27
C TRP A 98 -8.84 -4.27 1.75
N ALA A 99 -9.80 -3.62 2.42
CA ALA A 99 -10.10 -3.90 3.82
C ALA A 99 -10.62 -5.33 4.03
N ARG A 100 -11.45 -5.82 3.09
CA ARG A 100 -11.98 -7.19 3.10
C ARG A 100 -10.86 -8.23 3.09
N VAL A 101 -9.86 -8.00 2.25
CA VAL A 101 -8.70 -8.88 2.05
C VAL A 101 -7.73 -8.89 3.23
N ARG A 102 -7.50 -7.74 3.87
CA ARG A 102 -6.55 -7.61 4.99
C ARG A 102 -7.09 -8.16 6.30
N GLY A 103 -8.41 -8.26 6.45
CA GLY A 103 -9.04 -8.89 7.61
C GLY A 103 -8.68 -10.36 7.71
N ASP A 104 -8.86 -11.10 6.63
CA ASP A 104 -8.80 -12.57 6.64
C ASP A 104 -7.37 -13.08 6.88
N GLY A 105 -6.37 -12.56 6.15
CA GLY A 105 -4.99 -13.09 6.22
C GLY A 105 -4.13 -12.66 7.43
N LYS A 106 -4.59 -11.71 8.27
CA LYS A 106 -3.79 -11.22 9.41
C LYS A 106 -3.93 -12.10 10.65
N PHE A 107 -5.12 -12.65 10.89
CA PHE A 107 -5.38 -13.49 12.06
C PHE A 107 -4.63 -14.82 11.96
N ASP A 108 -4.63 -15.45 10.79
CA ASP A 108 -3.97 -16.74 10.58
C ASP A 108 -2.46 -16.69 10.85
N ARG A 109 -1.80 -15.59 10.49
CA ARG A 109 -0.36 -15.41 10.77
C ARG A 109 -0.07 -15.27 12.26
N ILE A 110 -0.93 -14.60 13.02
CA ILE A 110 -0.79 -14.49 14.48
C ILE A 110 -0.99 -15.85 15.14
N ILE A 111 -1.96 -16.63 14.66
CA ILE A 111 -2.21 -17.99 15.15
C ILE A 111 -1.00 -18.89 14.85
N ALA A 112 -0.53 -18.93 13.60
CA ALA A 112 0.62 -19.74 13.20
C ALA A 112 1.88 -19.37 13.97
N PHE A 113 2.11 -18.08 14.21
CA PHE A 113 3.21 -17.61 15.07
C PHE A 113 3.05 -18.10 16.51
N GLY A 114 1.83 -18.00 17.06
CA GLY A 114 1.47 -18.54 18.38
C GLY A 114 1.76 -20.04 18.51
N THR A 115 1.46 -20.83 17.48
CA THR A 115 1.75 -22.27 17.45
C THR A 115 3.25 -22.56 17.39
N ALA A 116 4.04 -21.71 16.71
CA ALA A 116 5.49 -21.88 16.59
C ALA A 116 6.29 -21.41 17.83
N LEU A 117 5.71 -20.55 18.66
CA LEU A 117 6.33 -19.92 19.82
C LEU A 117 6.96 -20.90 20.83
N PRO A 118 6.33 -22.03 21.21
CA PRO A 118 6.92 -23.00 22.14
C PRO A 118 8.21 -23.64 21.62
N VAL A 119 8.26 -23.96 20.33
CA VAL A 119 9.46 -24.54 19.69
C VAL A 119 10.57 -23.51 19.66
N LEU A 120 10.26 -22.28 19.25
CA LEU A 120 11.21 -21.17 19.22
C LEU A 120 11.81 -20.92 20.60
N ARG A 121 10.99 -20.84 21.65
CA ARG A 121 11.43 -20.64 23.04
C ARG A 121 12.36 -21.74 23.54
N ARG A 122 12.09 -23.01 23.21
CA ARG A 122 12.96 -24.14 23.58
C ARG A 122 14.34 -24.05 22.92
N ARG A 123 14.38 -23.61 21.66
CA ARG A 123 15.64 -23.44 20.92
C ARG A 123 16.45 -22.29 21.49
N LEU A 124 15.81 -21.13 21.67
CA LEU A 124 16.44 -19.94 22.25
C LEU A 124 17.07 -20.21 23.63
N ARG A 125 16.35 -20.93 24.52
CA ARG A 125 16.87 -21.32 25.83
C ARG A 125 18.07 -22.27 25.78
N ARG A 126 18.16 -23.10 24.75
CA ARG A 126 19.27 -24.03 24.56
C ARG A 126 20.49 -23.28 24.06
N ASP A 127 20.29 -22.39 23.09
CA ASP A 127 21.36 -21.64 22.46
C ASP A 127 21.96 -20.62 23.44
N LEU A 128 21.13 -19.99 24.29
CA LEU A 128 21.59 -19.10 25.37
C LEU A 128 22.36 -19.80 26.51
N LYS A 129 22.36 -21.14 26.56
CA LYS A 129 23.14 -21.93 27.53
C LYS A 129 24.50 -22.36 27.01
N LEU A 130 24.79 -22.17 25.72
CA LEU A 130 26.12 -22.40 25.17
C LEU A 130 27.01 -21.25 25.62
N ALA A 131 28.16 -21.55 26.22
CA ALA A 131 29.20 -20.56 26.45
C ALA A 131 29.73 -20.09 25.08
N GLY A 132 29.89 -18.77 24.92
CA GLY A 132 30.43 -18.15 23.71
C GLY A 132 31.88 -18.53 23.45
#